data_AF-A0AAX2CFG5-F1
#
_entry.id   AF-A0AAX2CFG5-F1
#
_cell.length_a   1.000
_cell.length_b   1.000
_cell.length_c   1.000
_cell.angle_alpha   90.00
_cell.angle_beta   90.00
_cell.angle_gamma   90.00
#
_symmetry.space_group_name_H-M   'P 1'
#
loop_
_entity.id
_entity.type
_entity.pdbx_description
1 polymer ?
#
loop_
_entity_poly.entity_id
_entity_poly.type
_entity_poly.pdbx_seq_one_letter_code
_entity_poly.pdbx_strand_id
1 'polypeptide(L)'
;MSYSHFTTFERGQLEALHKLGHSTREIDAILKRHHSSIARELKRNIQENGTYCSEQAQEKYIKRRKDCKPIGKWSLELAGTILEKLEVTWSPEQIQHGYLKGEISFKTIYNWLYQGKLFKKDLSLLRQKGKRQKPKETRGRFNVGTSIQKRPSEVRNRETFGHWE
;
A
#
# COMPACT_ATOMS: atom_id res chain seq x y z
N MET A 1 -10.12 15.03 1.93
CA MET A 1 -11.16 14.60 0.95
C MET A 1 -10.67 13.35 0.25
N SER A 2 -11.48 12.28 0.25
CA SER A 2 -11.18 11.07 -0.55
C SER A 2 -11.54 11.34 -2.01
N TYR A 3 -10.63 11.01 -2.93
CA TYR A 3 -10.90 11.15 -4.37
C TYR A 3 -11.80 9.99 -4.84
N SER A 4 -13.04 10.31 -5.18
CA SER A 4 -14.03 9.34 -5.66
C SER A 4 -14.18 9.42 -7.17
N HIS A 5 -13.99 8.28 -7.86
CA HIS A 5 -14.24 8.17 -9.29
C HIS A 5 -15.74 8.08 -9.59
N PHE A 6 -16.13 8.47 -10.81
CA PHE A 6 -17.47 8.16 -11.32
C PHE A 6 -17.63 6.65 -11.46
N THR A 7 -18.80 6.15 -11.08
CA THR A 7 -19.25 4.77 -11.29
C THR A 7 -19.80 4.60 -12.72
N THR A 8 -20.01 3.35 -13.13
CA THR A 8 -20.68 3.03 -14.40
C THR A 8 -22.07 3.66 -14.47
N PHE A 9 -22.84 3.55 -13.37
CA PHE A 9 -24.19 4.11 -13.27
C PHE A 9 -24.20 5.64 -13.38
N GLU A 10 -23.31 6.33 -12.64
CA GLU A 10 -23.22 7.80 -12.72
C GLU A 10 -22.81 8.25 -14.13
N ARG A 11 -21.95 7.50 -14.84
CA ARG A 11 -21.62 7.81 -16.24
C ARG A 11 -22.83 7.66 -17.16
N GLY A 12 -23.66 6.63 -16.97
CA GLY A 12 -24.91 6.45 -17.73
C GLY A 12 -25.92 7.56 -17.48
N GLN A 13 -26.10 7.96 -16.21
CA GLN A 13 -26.94 9.10 -15.86
C GLN A 13 -26.41 10.41 -16.45
N LEU A 14 -25.10 10.63 -16.41
CA LEU A 14 -24.46 11.79 -16.99
C LEU A 14 -24.65 11.85 -18.52
N GLU A 15 -24.60 10.71 -19.22
CA GLU A 15 -24.94 10.65 -20.65
C GLU A 15 -26.39 11.04 -20.91
N ALA A 16 -27.35 10.49 -20.16
CA ALA A 16 -28.76 10.82 -20.32
C ALA A 16 -29.02 12.32 -20.08
N LEU A 17 -28.48 12.87 -18.99
CA LEU A 17 -28.67 14.29 -18.65
C LEU A 17 -27.99 15.22 -19.66
N HIS A 18 -26.82 14.85 -20.18
CA HIS A 18 -26.13 15.62 -21.21
C HIS A 18 -26.91 15.62 -22.53
N LYS A 19 -27.51 14.49 -22.93
CA LYS A 19 -28.37 14.42 -24.12
C LYS A 19 -29.64 15.27 -23.99
N LEU A 20 -30.15 15.42 -22.76
CA LEU A 20 -31.27 16.31 -22.45
C LEU A 20 -30.88 17.80 -22.41
N GLY A 21 -29.60 18.14 -22.56
CA GLY A 21 -29.11 19.53 -22.61
C GLY A 21 -28.91 20.18 -21.24
N HIS A 22 -28.88 19.41 -20.15
CA HIS A 22 -28.68 19.95 -18.80
C HIS A 22 -27.32 20.61 -18.63
N SER A 23 -27.30 21.75 -17.92
CA SER A 23 -26.05 22.40 -17.56
C SER A 23 -25.25 21.60 -16.53
N THR A 24 -23.93 21.74 -16.49
CA THR A 24 -23.09 21.01 -15.51
C THR A 24 -23.46 21.29 -14.05
N ARG A 25 -24.09 22.44 -13.76
CA ARG A 25 -24.59 22.80 -12.42
C ARG A 25 -25.90 22.07 -12.08
N GLU A 26 -26.79 21.87 -13.04
CA GLU A 26 -27.99 21.05 -12.85
C GLU A 26 -27.62 19.59 -12.62
N ILE A 27 -26.67 19.08 -13.41
CA ILE A 27 -26.18 17.70 -13.26
C ILE A 27 -25.53 17.51 -11.88
N ASP A 28 -24.84 18.51 -11.35
CA ASP A 28 -24.28 18.49 -9.98
C ASP A 28 -25.37 18.30 -8.92
N ALA A 29 -26.46 19.07 -9.01
CA ALA A 29 -27.58 18.94 -8.08
C ALA A 29 -28.22 17.54 -8.11
N ILE A 30 -28.27 16.89 -9.28
CA ILE A 30 -28.85 15.55 -9.46
C ILE A 30 -27.89 14.45 -9.00
N LEU A 31 -26.64 14.46 -9.50
CA LEU A 31 -25.64 13.42 -9.22
C LEU A 31 -24.95 13.60 -7.87
N LYS A 32 -25.12 14.76 -7.22
CA LYS A 32 -24.38 15.18 -6.02
C LYS A 32 -22.86 15.11 -6.25
N ARG A 33 -22.44 15.50 -7.45
CA ARG A 33 -21.04 15.50 -7.90
C ARG A 33 -20.68 16.89 -8.36
N HIS A 34 -19.71 17.51 -7.69
CA HIS A 34 -19.27 18.87 -7.97
C HIS A 34 -19.17 19.16 -9.48
N HIS A 35 -19.77 20.25 -9.94
CA HIS A 35 -19.87 20.62 -11.36
C HIS A 35 -18.53 20.59 -12.11
N SER A 36 -17.40 20.94 -11.47
CA SER A 36 -16.08 20.84 -12.10
C SER A 36 -15.63 19.40 -12.37
N SER A 37 -16.05 18.44 -11.55
CA SER A 37 -15.77 17.01 -11.78
C SER A 37 -16.54 16.50 -12.99
N ILE A 38 -17.81 16.91 -13.12
CA ILE A 38 -18.65 16.63 -14.29
C ILE A 38 -18.03 17.23 -15.55
N ALA A 39 -17.66 18.51 -15.50
CA ALA A 39 -17.03 19.21 -16.63
C ALA A 39 -15.71 18.53 -17.06
N ARG A 40 -14.88 18.07 -16.10
CA ARG A 40 -13.65 17.33 -16.40
C ARG A 40 -13.92 15.95 -17.02
N GLU A 41 -14.95 15.24 -16.57
CA GLU A 41 -15.33 13.94 -17.13
C GLU A 41 -15.85 14.08 -18.57
N LEU A 42 -16.70 15.08 -18.82
CA LEU A 42 -17.18 15.44 -20.15
C LEU A 42 -16.01 15.81 -21.06
N LYS A 43 -15.20 16.81 -20.68
CA LYS A 43 -14.06 17.28 -21.48
C LYS A 43 -13.09 16.16 -21.87
N ARG A 44 -12.90 15.16 -20.99
CA ARG A 44 -11.97 14.07 -21.22
C ARG A 44 -12.51 12.98 -22.15
N ASN A 45 -13.83 12.78 -22.20
CA ASN A 45 -14.45 11.64 -22.87
C ASN A 45 -15.42 12.01 -24.00
N ILE A 46 -15.68 13.30 -24.25
CA ILE A 46 -16.42 13.78 -25.42
C ILE A 46 -15.72 13.31 -26.71
N GLN A 47 -16.53 12.86 -27.67
CA GLN A 47 -16.12 12.47 -29.01
C GLN A 47 -16.00 13.70 -29.93
N GLU A 48 -15.39 13.52 -31.11
CA GLU A 48 -15.23 14.59 -32.11
C GLU A 48 -16.58 15.19 -32.58
N ASN A 49 -17.65 14.38 -32.56
CA ASN A 49 -19.02 14.80 -32.86
C ASN A 49 -19.70 15.59 -31.72
N GLY A 50 -19.01 15.87 -30.61
CA GLY A 50 -19.55 16.57 -29.44
C GLY A 50 -20.42 15.71 -28.53
N THR A 51 -20.60 14.43 -28.82
CA THR A 51 -21.42 13.52 -28.00
C THR A 51 -20.60 12.89 -26.88
N TYR A 52 -21.28 12.56 -25.78
CA TYR A 52 -20.72 11.81 -24.67
C TYR A 52 -21.35 10.42 -24.63
N CYS A 53 -20.52 9.38 -24.69
CA CYS A 53 -20.92 7.98 -24.61
C CYS A 53 -20.39 7.36 -23.31
N SER A 54 -21.29 6.91 -22.43
CA SER A 54 -20.94 6.38 -21.11
C SER A 54 -20.12 5.09 -21.18
N GLU A 55 -20.45 4.20 -22.13
CA GLU A 55 -19.76 2.93 -22.34
C GLU A 55 -18.29 3.17 -22.71
N GLN A 56 -18.03 3.99 -23.72
CA GLN A 56 -16.65 4.33 -24.12
C GLN A 56 -15.89 5.07 -23.02
N ALA A 57 -16.57 5.95 -22.26
CA ALA A 57 -15.94 6.64 -21.13
C ALA A 57 -15.51 5.64 -20.04
N GLN A 58 -16.32 4.61 -19.79
CA GLN A 58 -15.99 3.52 -18.87
C GLN A 58 -14.82 2.68 -19.37
N GLU A 59 -14.81 2.28 -20.66
CA GLU A 59 -13.71 1.53 -21.26
C GLU A 59 -12.40 2.31 -21.19
N LYS A 60 -12.42 3.60 -21.57
CA LYS A 60 -11.27 4.50 -21.45
C LYS A 60 -10.81 4.64 -20.01
N TYR A 61 -11.73 4.67 -19.05
CA TYR A 61 -11.39 4.68 -17.62
C TYR A 61 -10.69 3.39 -17.19
N ILE A 62 -11.22 2.22 -17.57
CA ILE A 62 -10.62 0.91 -17.25
C ILE A 62 -9.22 0.80 -17.85
N LYS A 63 -9.04 1.20 -19.11
CA LYS A 63 -7.74 1.21 -19.79
C LYS A 63 -6.73 2.09 -19.05
N ARG A 64 -7.09 3.35 -18.79
CA ARG A 64 -6.25 4.28 -18.00
C ARG A 64 -5.92 3.73 -16.62
N ARG A 65 -6.87 3.09 -15.93
CA ARG A 65 -6.62 2.49 -14.60
C ARG A 65 -5.66 1.31 -14.64
N LYS A 66 -5.68 0.52 -15.73
CA LYS A 66 -4.68 -0.53 -15.96
C LYS A 66 -3.30 0.09 -16.20
N ASP A 67 -3.23 1.11 -17.06
CA ASP A 67 -1.98 1.77 -17.46
C ASP A 67 -1.36 2.63 -16.34
N CYS A 68 -2.15 3.14 -15.40
CA CYS A 68 -1.66 3.86 -14.22
C CYS A 68 -0.81 2.96 -13.30
N LYS A 69 -0.94 1.63 -13.40
CA LYS A 69 -0.13 0.72 -12.60
C LYS A 69 1.17 0.43 -13.35
N PRO A 70 2.34 0.59 -12.70
CA PRO A 70 3.60 0.22 -13.33
C PRO A 70 3.60 -1.28 -13.63
N ILE A 71 4.08 -1.66 -14.82
CA ILE A 71 4.14 -3.04 -15.34
C ILE A 71 4.99 -3.96 -14.43
N GLY A 72 5.80 -3.37 -13.55
CA GLY A 72 6.70 -4.07 -12.65
C GLY A 72 8.00 -4.44 -13.35
N LYS A 73 9.01 -4.84 -12.56
CA LYS A 73 10.36 -5.17 -13.06
C LYS A 73 10.60 -6.68 -13.20
N TRP A 74 9.54 -7.47 -13.29
CA TRP A 74 9.65 -8.93 -13.31
C TRP A 74 10.06 -9.41 -14.71
N SER A 75 11.12 -10.21 -14.78
CA SER A 75 11.57 -10.91 -15.98
C SER A 75 12.00 -12.33 -15.59
N LEU A 76 11.85 -13.30 -16.51
CA LEU A 76 12.33 -14.67 -16.32
C LEU A 76 13.86 -14.72 -16.15
N GLU A 77 14.58 -13.88 -16.88
CA GLU A 77 16.05 -13.76 -16.79
C GLU A 77 16.47 -13.23 -15.39
N LEU A 78 15.76 -12.21 -14.89
CA LEU A 78 15.98 -11.66 -13.56
C LEU A 78 15.64 -12.68 -12.47
N ALA A 79 14.57 -13.46 -12.64
CA ALA A 79 14.22 -14.51 -11.71
C ALA A 79 15.29 -15.62 -11.69
N GLY A 80 15.78 -16.06 -12.86
CA GLY A 80 16.82 -17.07 -12.99
C GLY A 80 18.13 -16.66 -12.32
N THR A 81 18.61 -15.45 -12.62
CA THR A 81 19.83 -14.90 -11.99
C THR A 81 19.69 -14.79 -10.47
N ILE A 82 18.55 -14.34 -9.96
CA ILE A 82 18.31 -14.27 -8.51
C ILE A 82 18.32 -15.68 -7.90
N LEU A 83 17.65 -16.66 -8.51
CA LEU A 83 17.60 -18.03 -8.02
C LEU A 83 18.98 -18.68 -7.99
N GLU A 84 19.77 -18.53 -9.05
CA GLU A 84 21.14 -19.03 -9.12
C GLU A 84 21.99 -18.49 -7.96
N LYS A 85 21.95 -17.17 -7.69
CA LYS A 85 22.73 -16.60 -6.57
C LYS A 85 22.18 -16.99 -5.21
N LEU A 86 20.86 -17.18 -5.09
CA LEU A 86 20.25 -17.69 -3.87
C LEU A 86 20.69 -19.13 -3.57
N GLU A 87 20.90 -19.97 -4.58
CA GLU A 87 21.43 -21.34 -4.42
C GLU A 87 22.87 -21.33 -3.87
N VAL A 88 23.70 -20.38 -4.32
CA VAL A 88 25.06 -20.15 -3.77
C VAL A 88 25.03 -19.46 -2.40
N THR A 89 23.87 -19.40 -1.73
CA THR A 89 23.65 -18.83 -0.39
C THR A 89 23.85 -17.31 -0.28
N TRP A 90 23.85 -16.58 -1.39
CA TRP A 90 23.88 -15.12 -1.34
C TRP A 90 22.60 -14.56 -0.72
N SER A 91 22.72 -13.51 0.09
CA SER A 91 21.55 -12.79 0.61
C SER A 91 20.94 -11.88 -0.47
N PRO A 92 19.62 -11.60 -0.42
CA PRO A 92 18.99 -10.64 -1.33
C PRO A 92 19.65 -9.26 -1.36
N GLU A 93 20.25 -8.82 -0.24
CA GLU A 93 21.01 -7.57 -0.16
C GLU A 93 22.33 -7.65 -0.94
N GLN A 94 23.05 -8.77 -0.85
CA GLN A 94 24.27 -9.02 -1.63
C GLN A 94 23.98 -9.16 -3.13
N ILE A 95 22.91 -9.87 -3.50
CA ILE A 95 22.48 -10.00 -4.89
C ILE A 95 22.18 -8.63 -5.49
N GLN A 96 21.44 -7.80 -4.74
CA GLN A 96 21.11 -6.45 -5.20
C GLN A 96 22.33 -5.54 -5.30
N HIS A 97 23.24 -5.53 -4.33
CA HIS A 97 24.41 -4.66 -4.36
C HIS A 97 25.48 -5.12 -5.36
N GLY A 98 25.64 -6.44 -5.53
CA GLY A 98 26.70 -7.02 -6.35
C GLY A 98 26.34 -7.17 -7.82
N TYR A 99 25.09 -7.48 -8.15
CA TYR A 99 24.70 -7.87 -9.52
C TYR A 99 23.56 -7.03 -10.09
N LEU A 100 22.60 -6.60 -9.25
CA LEU A 100 21.37 -5.92 -9.70
C LEU A 100 21.29 -4.46 -9.23
N LYS A 101 22.43 -3.78 -9.14
CA LYS A 101 22.51 -2.41 -8.61
C LYS A 101 21.84 -1.43 -9.57
N GLY A 102 20.79 -0.75 -9.10
CA GLY A 102 20.01 0.19 -9.91
C GLY A 102 18.85 -0.47 -10.68
N GLU A 103 18.90 -1.78 -10.91
CA GLU A 103 17.82 -2.51 -11.55
C GLU A 103 16.66 -2.77 -10.59
N ILE A 104 16.91 -3.43 -9.46
CA ILE A 104 15.88 -3.86 -8.51
C ILE A 104 16.31 -3.54 -7.08
N SER A 105 15.36 -3.26 -6.18
CA SER A 105 15.64 -3.12 -4.75
C SER A 105 15.66 -4.49 -4.05
N PHE A 106 16.50 -4.68 -3.03
CA PHE A 106 16.53 -5.95 -2.29
C PHE A 106 15.17 -6.30 -1.66
N LYS A 107 14.37 -5.29 -1.32
CA LYS A 107 12.98 -5.45 -0.82
C LYS A 107 12.07 -6.08 -1.87
N THR A 108 12.27 -5.78 -3.15
CA THR A 108 11.54 -6.40 -4.25
C THR A 108 11.83 -7.90 -4.34
N ILE A 109 13.10 -8.30 -4.15
CA ILE A 109 13.51 -9.71 -4.13
C ILE A 109 12.80 -10.45 -2.98
N TYR A 110 12.79 -9.86 -1.77
CA TYR A 110 12.02 -10.41 -0.65
C TYR A 110 10.51 -10.50 -0.93
N ASN A 111 9.92 -9.46 -1.52
CA ASN A 111 8.51 -9.50 -1.88
C ASN A 111 8.19 -10.64 -2.86
N TRP A 112 9.07 -10.89 -3.85
CA TRP A 112 8.89 -11.99 -4.80
C TRP A 112 9.05 -13.37 -4.16
N LEU A 113 9.96 -13.52 -3.20
CA LEU A 113 10.08 -14.75 -2.39
C LEU A 113 8.81 -14.99 -1.57
N TYR A 114 8.30 -13.97 -0.87
CA TYR A 114 7.08 -14.11 -0.05
C TYR A 114 5.80 -14.29 -0.87
N GLN A 115 5.74 -13.75 -2.09
CA GLN A 115 4.66 -14.00 -3.03
C GLN A 115 4.72 -15.40 -3.67
N GLY A 116 5.78 -16.17 -3.42
CA GLY A 116 5.99 -17.47 -4.06
C GLY A 116 6.35 -17.38 -5.55
N LYS A 117 6.77 -16.20 -6.04
CA LYS A 117 7.22 -16.05 -7.44
C LYS A 117 8.62 -16.62 -7.66
N LEU A 118 9.47 -16.54 -6.62
CA LEU A 118 10.77 -17.18 -6.59
C LEU A 118 10.66 -18.41 -5.69
N PHE A 119 10.64 -19.59 -6.29
CA PHE A 119 10.59 -20.84 -5.55
C PHE A 119 11.98 -21.23 -5.10
N LYS A 120 12.24 -21.11 -3.79
CA LYS A 120 13.44 -21.67 -3.15
C LYS A 120 12.98 -22.75 -2.16
N LYS A 121 13.60 -23.94 -2.22
CA LYS A 121 13.27 -25.08 -1.35
C LYS A 121 13.43 -24.75 0.14
N ASP A 122 14.46 -23.96 0.49
CA ASP A 122 14.76 -23.57 1.88
C ASP A 122 14.88 -22.05 2.04
N LEU A 123 13.82 -21.42 2.56
CA LEU A 123 13.82 -20.02 2.98
C LEU A 123 14.55 -19.81 4.32
N SER A 124 14.82 -20.88 5.06
CA SER A 124 15.57 -20.89 6.33
C SER A 124 17.00 -20.39 6.17
N LEU A 125 17.60 -20.58 5.00
CA LEU A 125 18.95 -20.12 4.65
C LEU A 125 19.03 -18.61 4.38
N LEU A 126 17.90 -17.92 4.26
CA LEU A 126 17.90 -16.47 4.08
C LEU A 126 18.28 -15.79 5.40
N ARG A 127 19.26 -14.88 5.32
CA ARG A 127 19.62 -14.04 6.47
C ARG A 127 18.42 -13.23 6.92
N GLN A 128 17.89 -13.55 8.11
CA GLN A 128 16.89 -12.71 8.77
C GLN A 128 17.61 -11.52 9.39
N LYS A 129 17.28 -10.31 8.96
CA LYS A 129 17.90 -9.10 9.50
C LYS A 129 17.17 -8.64 10.77
N GLY A 130 17.95 -8.36 11.82
CA GLY A 130 17.51 -7.66 13.02
C GLY A 130 16.83 -8.54 14.08
N LYS A 131 16.62 -7.96 15.27
CA LYS A 131 15.73 -8.54 16.28
C LYS A 131 14.30 -8.44 15.75
N ARG A 132 13.58 -9.56 15.63
CA ARG A 132 12.13 -9.52 15.40
C ARG A 132 11.53 -8.57 16.44
N GLN A 133 10.81 -7.55 15.98
CA GLN A 133 9.97 -6.73 16.85
C GLN A 133 9.05 -7.71 17.57
N LYS A 134 9.29 -7.93 18.87
CA LYS A 134 8.40 -8.77 19.67
C LYS A 134 7.02 -8.11 19.62
N PRO A 135 5.93 -8.88 19.50
CA PRO A 135 4.60 -8.31 19.60
C PRO A 135 4.51 -7.47 20.88
N LYS A 136 3.89 -6.30 20.76
CA LYS A 136 3.71 -5.39 21.90
C LYS A 136 2.95 -6.14 22.98
N GLU A 137 3.57 -6.31 24.16
CA GLU A 137 2.99 -7.04 25.29
C GLU A 137 1.61 -6.47 25.66
N THR A 138 0.57 -7.28 25.46
CA THR A 138 -0.85 -6.89 25.66
C THR A 138 -1.44 -7.43 26.96
N ARG A 139 -0.68 -8.23 27.73
CA ARG A 139 -1.15 -8.85 28.99
C ARG A 139 -1.36 -7.87 30.15
N GLY A 140 -1.20 -6.57 29.93
CA GLY A 140 -1.32 -5.53 30.95
C GLY A 140 -0.09 -5.45 31.86
N ARG A 141 -0.07 -4.46 32.75
CA ARG A 141 0.93 -4.35 33.83
C ARG A 141 0.26 -4.76 35.14
N PHE A 142 0.93 -5.58 35.96
CA PHE A 142 0.46 -5.86 37.31
C PHE A 142 0.54 -4.56 38.14
N ASN A 143 -0.62 -3.92 38.34
CA ASN A 143 -0.74 -2.72 39.17
C ASN A 143 -1.15 -3.07 40.63
N VAL A 144 -1.05 -4.34 41.01
CA VAL A 144 -1.36 -4.80 42.38
C VAL A 144 -0.12 -4.55 43.24
N GLY A 145 -0.14 -3.47 44.01
CA GLY A 145 0.91 -3.11 44.95
C GLY A 145 0.86 -1.64 45.36
N THR A 146 1.46 -1.31 46.50
CA THR A 146 1.68 0.09 46.90
C THR A 146 2.69 0.75 45.98
N SER A 147 2.33 1.91 45.42
CA SER A 147 3.25 2.74 44.63
C SER A 147 4.52 3.04 45.43
N ILE A 148 5.67 3.04 44.75
CA ILE A 148 6.98 3.37 45.33
C ILE A 148 6.95 4.73 46.06
N GLN A 149 6.10 5.66 45.60
CA GLN A 149 5.93 6.97 46.24
C GLN A 149 5.37 6.90 47.67
N LYS A 150 4.63 5.83 48.01
CA LYS A 150 4.04 5.62 49.34
C LYS A 150 4.98 4.87 50.30
N ARG A 151 6.24 4.63 49.92
CA ARG A 151 7.21 3.96 50.81
C ARG A 151 7.49 4.83 52.05
N PRO A 152 7.60 4.22 53.25
CA PRO A 152 8.06 4.92 54.45
C PRO A 152 9.40 5.64 54.21
N SER A 153 9.61 6.77 54.88
CA SER A 153 10.85 7.55 54.77
C SER A 153 12.09 6.76 55.18
N GLU A 154 11.95 5.84 56.13
CA GLU A 154 13.01 4.95 56.65
C GLU A 154 13.67 4.10 55.55
N VAL A 155 12.92 3.78 54.48
CA VAL A 155 13.42 3.02 53.33
C VAL A 155 14.52 3.79 52.58
N ARG A 156 14.49 5.13 52.60
CA ARG A 156 15.49 5.96 51.92
C ARG A 156 16.87 5.87 52.54
N ASN A 157 16.94 5.63 53.86
CA ASN A 157 18.19 5.57 54.60
C ASN A 157 18.97 4.27 54.32
N ARG A 158 18.28 3.22 53.85
CA ARG A 158 18.90 1.93 53.48
C ARG A 158 19.70 1.26 54.60
N GLU A 159 19.29 1.50 55.84
CA GLU A 159 20.00 1.01 57.04
C GLU A 159 19.56 -0.40 57.46
N THR A 160 18.37 -0.85 57.07
CA THR A 160 17.86 -2.19 57.40
C THR A 160 18.01 -3.16 56.23
N PHE A 161 18.22 -4.43 56.57
CA PHE A 161 18.23 -5.52 55.62
C PHE A 161 16.89 -5.61 54.88
N GLY A 162 16.92 -5.54 53.55
CA GLY A 162 15.72 -5.52 52.69
C GLY A 162 15.40 -4.15 52.06
N HIS A 163 16.10 -3.07 52.43
CA HIS A 163 15.95 -1.75 51.79
C HIS A 163 16.86 -1.54 50.56
N TRP A 164 17.69 -2.53 50.19
CA TRP A 164 18.66 -2.45 49.08
C TRP A 164 18.14 -2.98 47.73
N GLU A 165 17.00 -3.67 47.71
CA GLU A 165 16.29 -4.10 46.48
C GLU A 165 15.36 -3.00 45.92
#